data_AF-M7XU30-F1
#
_entry.id   AF-M7XU30-F1
#
_cell.length_a   1.000
_cell.length_b   1.000
_cell.length_c   1.000
_cell.angle_alpha   90.00
_cell.angle_beta   90.00
_cell.angle_gamma   90.00
#
_symmetry.space_group_name_H-M   'P 1'
#
loop_
_entity.id
_entity.type
_entity.pdbx_description
1 polymer ?
#
loop_
_entity_poly.entity_id
_entity_poly.type
_entity_poly.pdbx_seq_one_letter_code
_entity_poly.pdbx_strand_id
1 'polypeptide(L)'
;MTPPKRNIFHTPEGYFERLPEEILAKSHKKQHSAKQIYWYGAVAAALIFAIMLTIFLQQTPEEQVDLEANLQPEIEMYINSGHWQAEDILSFADNPDELLEEIILTEWGAGESPEEEQEDGWF
;
A
#
# COMPACT_ATOMS: atom_id res chain seq x y z
N MET A 1 -57.84 25.73 25.96
CA MET A 1 -57.22 26.71 26.89
C MET A 1 -55.74 26.82 26.54
N THR A 2 -55.28 27.90 25.91
CA THR A 2 -53.84 28.15 25.69
C THR A 2 -53.30 29.00 26.85
N PRO A 3 -52.11 28.68 27.42
CA PRO A 3 -51.59 29.40 28.59
C PRO A 3 -51.15 30.82 28.23
N PRO A 4 -51.19 31.77 29.19
CA PRO A 4 -50.87 33.17 28.93
C PRO A 4 -49.38 33.35 28.56
N LYS A 5 -49.11 34.01 27.44
CA LYS A 5 -47.77 34.44 27.04
C LYS A 5 -47.27 35.51 28.01
N ARG A 6 -46.57 35.10 29.06
CA ARG A 6 -45.83 36.01 29.94
C ARG A 6 -44.59 36.50 29.18
N ASN A 7 -44.56 37.78 28.84
CA ASN A 7 -43.39 38.39 28.22
C ASN A 7 -42.27 38.48 29.26
N ILE A 8 -41.25 37.65 29.09
CA ILE A 8 -40.06 37.53 29.95
C ILE A 8 -38.87 38.33 29.41
N PHE A 9 -39.04 39.06 28.31
CA PHE A 9 -38.00 39.88 27.71
C PHE A 9 -38.02 41.28 28.32
N HIS A 10 -37.27 41.45 29.42
CA HIS A 10 -36.93 42.75 29.95
C HIS A 10 -35.49 43.08 29.54
N THR A 11 -35.30 44.14 28.76
CA THR A 11 -33.96 44.65 28.47
C THR A 11 -33.41 45.34 29.71
N PRO A 12 -32.19 45.02 30.15
CA PRO A 12 -31.56 45.71 31.26
C PRO A 12 -31.46 47.22 31.00
N GLU A 13 -31.65 48.03 32.04
CA GLU A 13 -31.46 49.47 31.95
C GLU A 13 -30.00 49.78 31.59
N GLY A 14 -29.76 50.66 30.61
CA GLY A 14 -28.41 51.00 30.18
C GLY A 14 -27.79 50.04 29.16
N TYR A 15 -28.52 49.00 28.71
CA TYR A 15 -27.99 47.99 27.78
C TYR A 15 -27.62 48.61 26.42
N PHE A 16 -28.50 49.40 25.82
CA PHE A 16 -28.27 49.99 24.50
C PHE A 16 -27.34 51.20 24.54
N GLU A 17 -27.16 51.80 25.71
CA GLU A 17 -26.27 52.93 25.95
C GLU A 17 -24.81 52.48 26.03
N ARG A 18 -24.54 51.30 26.62
CA ARG A 18 -23.19 50.72 26.74
C ARG A 18 -22.79 49.86 25.54
N LEU A 19 -23.77 49.40 24.76
CA LEU A 19 -23.55 48.53 23.61
C LEU A 19 -22.61 49.11 22.53
N PRO A 20 -22.71 50.41 22.14
CA PRO A 20 -21.83 50.98 21.12
C PRO A 20 -20.36 50.96 21.55
N GLU A 21 -20.10 51.30 22.82
CA GLU A 21 -18.76 51.30 23.41
C GLU A 21 -18.20 49.88 23.52
N GLU A 22 -19.03 48.90 23.90
CA GLU A 22 -18.62 47.50 24.01
C GLU A 22 -18.31 46.87 22.64
N ILE A 23 -19.08 47.22 21.61
CA ILE A 23 -18.85 46.78 20.23
C ILE A 23 -17.53 47.37 19.70
N LEU A 24 -17.28 48.66 19.93
CA LEU A 24 -16.03 49.32 19.55
C LEU A 24 -14.83 48.73 20.30
N ALA A 25 -14.95 48.47 21.60
CA ALA A 25 -13.88 47.85 22.39
C ALA A 25 -13.55 46.41 21.94
N LYS A 26 -14.53 45.66 21.40
CA LYS A 26 -14.32 44.33 20.83
C LYS A 26 -13.69 44.37 19.42
N SER A 27 -13.97 45.40 18.62
CA SER A 27 -13.43 45.51 17.25
C SER A 27 -11.94 45.85 17.22
N HIS A 28 -11.44 46.61 18.21
CA HIS A 28 -10.03 47.01 18.29
C HIS A 28 -9.08 45.94 18.85
N LYS A 29 -9.58 44.79 19.35
CA LYS A 29 -8.76 43.75 20.00
C LYS A 29 -8.12 42.72 19.07
N LYS A 30 -8.15 42.91 17.75
CA LYS A 30 -7.55 41.98 16.79
C LYS A 30 -6.62 42.66 15.80
N GLN A 31 -5.59 43.33 16.29
CA GLN A 31 -4.35 43.47 15.54
C GLN A 31 -3.35 42.44 16.06
N HIS A 32 -3.57 41.18 15.69
CA HIS A 32 -2.46 40.23 15.66
C HIS A 32 -1.51 40.74 14.58
N SER A 33 -0.31 41.12 15.01
CA SER A 33 0.75 41.62 14.14
C SER A 33 0.94 40.64 12.97
N ALA A 34 0.64 41.08 11.75
CA ALA A 34 0.79 40.28 10.53
C ALA A 34 2.22 39.71 10.38
N LYS A 35 3.21 40.33 11.02
CA LYS A 35 4.60 39.84 11.07
C LYS A 35 4.74 38.48 11.77
N GLN A 36 3.89 38.18 12.76
CA GLN A 36 3.92 36.88 13.45
C GLN A 36 3.36 35.75 12.57
N ILE A 37 2.31 36.04 11.78
CA ILE A 37 1.71 35.07 10.85
C ILE A 37 2.71 34.71 9.73
N TYR A 38 3.48 35.68 9.24
CA TYR A 38 4.54 35.41 8.25
C TYR A 38 5.66 34.52 8.80
N TRP A 39 6.03 34.66 10.07
CA TRP A 39 7.11 33.85 10.65
C TRP A 39 6.68 32.41 10.93
N TYR A 40 5.43 32.20 11.39
CA TYR A 40 4.87 30.84 11.52
C TYR A 40 4.50 30.21 10.16
N GLY A 41 4.12 31.02 9.15
CA GLY A 41 3.86 30.56 7.79
C GLY A 41 5.12 30.10 7.05
N ALA A 42 6.26 30.76 7.28
CA ALA A 42 7.53 30.39 6.67
C ALA A 42 8.08 29.04 7.15
N VAL A 43 7.85 28.66 8.42
CA VAL A 43 8.30 27.37 8.96
C VAL A 43 7.47 26.20 8.41
N ALA A 44 6.15 26.37 8.27
CA ALA A 44 5.28 25.31 7.72
C ALA A 44 5.62 24.98 6.26
N ALA A 45 5.90 25.98 5.44
CA ALA A 45 6.29 25.78 4.05
C ALA A 45 7.66 25.08 3.90
N ALA A 46 8.61 25.37 4.79
CA ALA A 46 9.93 24.74 4.77
C ALA A 46 9.87 23.25 5.12
N LEU A 47 8.99 22.83 6.05
CA LEU A 47 8.79 21.42 6.38
C LEU A 47 8.18 20.65 5.22
N ILE A 48 7.14 21.20 4.57
CA ILE A 48 6.50 20.57 3.41
C ILE A 48 7.49 20.49 2.24
N PHE A 49 8.26 21.56 2.00
CA PHE A 49 9.27 21.57 0.94
C PHE A 49 10.43 20.60 1.23
N ALA A 50 10.87 20.48 2.49
CA ALA A 50 11.88 19.50 2.88
C ALA A 50 11.38 18.06 2.70
N ILE A 51 10.13 17.77 3.07
CA ILE A 51 9.51 16.45 2.85
C ILE A 51 9.37 16.16 1.34
N MET A 52 8.91 17.13 0.57
CA MET A 52 8.80 17.01 -0.89
C MET A 52 10.17 16.81 -1.54
N LEU A 53 11.20 17.54 -1.09
CA LEU A 53 12.57 17.40 -1.57
C LEU A 53 13.15 16.04 -1.19
N THR A 54 12.89 15.53 0.01
CA THR A 54 13.32 14.19 0.42
C THR A 54 12.66 13.10 -0.43
N ILE A 55 11.36 13.21 -0.72
CA ILE A 55 10.65 12.26 -1.59
C ILE A 55 11.19 12.35 -3.03
N PHE A 56 11.45 13.56 -3.52
CA PHE A 56 11.99 13.77 -4.87
C PHE A 56 13.43 13.24 -5.02
N LEU A 57 14.24 13.31 -3.95
CA LEU A 57 15.58 12.73 -3.92
C LEU A 57 15.56 11.21 -3.67
N GLN A 58 14.52 10.70 -3.02
CA GLN A 58 14.27 9.27 -2.79
C GLN A 58 13.35 8.70 -3.87
N GLN A 59 13.69 8.89 -5.14
CA GLN A 59 13.17 8.02 -6.20
C GLN A 59 13.68 6.61 -5.90
N THR A 60 12.92 5.84 -5.11
CA THR A 60 13.15 4.41 -4.98
C THR A 60 13.08 3.84 -6.39
N PRO A 61 14.15 3.19 -6.90
CA PRO A 61 14.01 2.43 -8.12
C PRO A 61 12.81 1.52 -7.91
N GLU A 62 11.85 1.64 -8.82
CA GLU A 62 10.67 0.77 -8.85
C GLU A 62 11.18 -0.65 -8.62
N GLU A 63 10.84 -1.23 -7.48
CA GLU A 63 11.14 -2.62 -7.21
C GLU A 63 10.35 -3.36 -8.28
N GLN A 64 11.04 -3.70 -9.37
CA GLN A 64 10.48 -4.53 -10.41
C GLN A 64 10.10 -5.79 -9.66
N VAL A 65 8.79 -5.94 -9.44
CA VAL A 65 8.24 -7.10 -8.75
C VAL A 65 8.55 -8.25 -9.70
N ASP A 66 9.71 -8.86 -9.48
CA ASP A 66 10.11 -10.07 -10.14
C ASP A 66 9.18 -11.14 -9.58
N LEU A 67 8.06 -11.27 -10.28
CA LEU A 67 6.96 -12.15 -9.90
C LEU A 67 7.49 -13.58 -9.76
N GLU A 68 8.47 -13.96 -10.57
CA GLU A 68 9.10 -15.27 -10.52
C GLU A 68 9.93 -15.44 -9.25
N ALA A 69 10.78 -14.46 -8.91
CA ALA A 69 11.56 -14.49 -7.67
C ALA A 69 10.69 -14.49 -6.40
N ASN A 70 9.50 -13.87 -6.45
CA ASN A 70 8.56 -13.86 -5.32
C ASN A 70 7.73 -15.14 -5.21
N LEU A 71 7.40 -15.78 -6.33
CA LEU A 71 6.57 -17.00 -6.35
C LEU A 71 7.40 -18.26 -6.11
N GLN A 72 8.66 -18.30 -6.54
CA GLN A 72 9.55 -19.46 -6.36
C GLN A 72 9.56 -20.03 -4.92
N PRO A 73 9.72 -19.21 -3.85
CA PRO A 73 9.72 -19.75 -2.48
C PRO A 73 8.38 -20.33 -2.06
N GLU A 74 7.26 -19.80 -2.56
CA GLU A 74 5.93 -20.32 -2.27
C GLU A 74 5.68 -21.65 -2.99
N ILE A 75 6.07 -21.74 -4.26
CA ILE A 75 6.00 -22.97 -5.07
C ILE A 75 6.80 -24.09 -4.39
N GLU A 76 8.02 -23.80 -3.95
CA GLU A 76 8.87 -24.79 -3.28
C GLU A 76 8.32 -25.23 -1.92
N MET A 77 7.63 -24.34 -1.19
CA MET A 77 6.90 -24.69 0.02
C MET A 77 5.75 -25.65 -0.26
N TYR A 78 4.96 -25.43 -1.32
CA TYR A 78 3.85 -26.33 -1.68
C TYR A 78 4.33 -27.71 -2.15
N ILE A 79 5.47 -27.77 -2.85
CA ILE A 79 6.11 -29.04 -3.23
C ILE A 79 6.59 -29.78 -1.97
N ASN A 80 7.35 -29.12 -1.10
CA ASN A 80 7.93 -29.75 0.09
C ASN A 80 6.90 -30.16 1.15
N SER A 81 5.76 -29.46 1.22
CA SER A 81 4.63 -29.84 2.09
C SER A 81 3.83 -31.04 1.55
N GLY A 82 4.15 -31.52 0.36
CA GLY A 82 3.43 -32.61 -0.31
C GLY A 82 2.06 -32.19 -0.82
N HIS A 83 1.78 -30.88 -0.91
CA HIS A 83 0.51 -30.38 -1.42
C HIS A 83 0.42 -30.47 -2.94
N TRP A 84 1.55 -30.33 -3.64
CA TRP A 84 1.66 -30.60 -5.07
C TRP A 84 2.50 -31.86 -5.27
N GLN A 85 1.91 -32.88 -5.89
CA GLN A 85 2.64 -34.06 -6.33
C GLN A 85 3.10 -33.87 -7.79
N ALA A 86 4.00 -34.74 -8.28
CA ALA A 86 4.53 -34.65 -9.63
C ALA A 86 3.42 -34.69 -10.69
N GLU A 87 2.37 -35.48 -10.44
CA GLU A 87 1.21 -35.63 -11.31
C GLU A 87 0.39 -34.33 -11.41
N ASP A 88 0.26 -33.61 -10.29
CA ASP A 88 -0.46 -32.33 -10.25
C ASP A 88 0.30 -31.27 -11.04
N ILE A 89 1.62 -31.20 -10.88
CA ILE A 89 2.49 -30.25 -11.59
C ILE A 89 2.44 -30.50 -13.11
N LEU A 90 2.45 -31.77 -13.52
CA LEU A 90 2.31 -32.15 -14.94
C LEU A 90 0.94 -31.75 -15.51
N SER A 91 -0.12 -31.81 -14.72
CA SER A 91 -1.46 -31.43 -15.18
C SER A 91 -1.63 -29.94 -15.48
N PHE A 92 -0.76 -29.08 -14.91
CA PHE A 92 -0.76 -27.64 -15.14
C PHE A 92 0.07 -27.22 -16.35
N ALA A 93 0.90 -28.12 -16.87
CA ALA A 93 1.74 -27.85 -18.02
C ALA A 93 0.96 -27.94 -19.33
N ASP A 94 1.24 -27.04 -20.27
CA ASP A 94 0.63 -27.07 -21.60
C ASP A 94 1.01 -28.35 -22.38
N ASN A 95 2.25 -28.82 -22.22
CA ASN A 95 2.79 -30.05 -22.81
C ASN A 95 3.46 -30.91 -21.72
N PRO A 96 2.71 -31.77 -21.01
CA PRO A 96 3.27 -32.58 -19.92
C PRO A 96 4.32 -33.60 -20.39
N ASP A 97 4.17 -34.16 -21.60
CA ASP A 97 5.08 -35.17 -22.13
C ASP A 97 6.49 -34.60 -22.37
N GLU A 98 6.57 -33.36 -22.87
CA GLU A 98 7.84 -32.66 -23.12
C GLU A 98 8.59 -32.36 -21.82
N LEU A 99 7.87 -31.88 -20.80
CA LEU A 99 8.46 -31.67 -19.47
C LEU A 99 8.90 -32.98 -18.81
N LEU A 100 8.14 -34.06 -18.99
CA LEU A 100 8.51 -35.37 -18.46
C LEU A 100 9.80 -35.88 -19.13
N GLU A 101 9.91 -35.74 -20.46
CA GLU A 101 11.11 -36.07 -21.22
C GLU A 101 12.31 -35.21 -20.76
N GLU A 102 12.13 -33.92 -20.52
CA GLU A 102 13.17 -33.02 -19.99
C GLU A 102 13.64 -33.44 -18.60
N ILE A 103 12.72 -33.80 -17.69
CA ILE A 103 13.04 -34.26 -16.34
C ILE A 103 13.80 -35.60 -16.40
N ILE A 104 13.33 -36.56 -17.21
CA ILE A 104 13.99 -37.86 -17.41
C ILE A 104 15.39 -37.62 -17.99
N LEU A 105 15.53 -36.78 -19.02
CA LEU A 105 16.82 -36.47 -19.62
C LEU A 105 17.75 -35.75 -18.63
N THR A 106 17.23 -34.91 -17.75
CA THR A 106 18.05 -34.18 -16.77
C THR A 106 18.51 -35.08 -15.63
N GLU A 107 17.67 -36.01 -15.17
CA GLU A 107 17.97 -36.92 -14.06
C GLU A 107 18.72 -38.20 -14.52
N TRP A 108 18.49 -38.66 -15.75
CA TRP A 108 19.04 -39.91 -16.32
C TRP A 108 19.95 -39.67 -17.55
N GLY A 109 20.23 -38.41 -17.91
CA GLY A 109 20.98 -38.01 -19.12
C GLY A 109 22.45 -38.42 -19.20
N ALA A 110 22.89 -39.33 -18.33
CA ALA A 110 24.19 -39.97 -18.43
C ALA A 110 24.10 -41.48 -18.12
N GLY A 111 23.41 -42.23 -19.00
CA GLY A 111 23.38 -43.71 -19.02
C GLY A 111 22.00 -44.23 -18.59
N GLU A 112 21.28 -45.04 -19.35
CA GLU A 112 21.71 -46.12 -20.24
C GLU A 112 21.16 -45.94 -21.66
N SER A 113 22.03 -46.11 -22.66
CA SER A 113 21.56 -46.57 -23.97
C SER A 113 20.84 -47.89 -23.71
N PRO A 114 19.60 -48.11 -24.23
CA PRO A 114 18.95 -49.41 -24.09
C PRO A 114 19.97 -50.44 -24.55
N GLU A 115 20.35 -51.33 -23.62
CA GLU A 115 21.28 -52.42 -23.87
C GLU A 115 20.88 -53.03 -25.21
N GLU A 116 21.86 -53.12 -26.11
CA GLU A 116 21.69 -53.81 -27.38
C GLU A 116 21.00 -55.14 -27.06
N GLU A 117 19.74 -55.28 -27.47
CA GLU A 117 19.06 -56.56 -27.55
C GLU A 117 19.88 -57.36 -28.56
N GLN A 118 20.94 -58.01 -28.08
CA GLN A 118 21.54 -59.15 -28.72
C GLN A 118 20.39 -60.16 -28.80
N GLU A 119 19.78 -60.20 -29.98
CA GLU A 119 18.91 -61.26 -30.45
C GLU A 119 19.69 -62.58 -30.32
N ASP A 120 19.67 -63.14 -29.11
CA ASP A 120 20.03 -64.52 -28.88
C ASP A 120 18.95 -65.35 -29.55
N GLY A 121 19.24 -65.72 -30.80
CA GLY A 121 18.45 -66.63 -31.60
C GLY A 121 18.17 -67.92 -30.84
N TRP A 122 16.89 -68.15 -30.55
CA TRP A 122 16.40 -69.42 -30.06
C TRP A 122 16.55 -70.48 -31.17
N PHE A 123 17.32 -71.53 -30.86
CA PHE A 123 17.43 -72.76 -31.65
C PHE A 123 16.10 -73.50 -31.80
#